data_AF-A0A2H0MQ27-F1
#
_entry.id   AF-A0A2H0MQ27-F1
#
_cell.length_a   1.000
_cell.length_b   1.000
_cell.length_c   1.000
_cell.angle_alpha   90.00
_cell.angle_beta   90.00
_cell.angle_gamma   90.00
#
_symmetry.space_group_name_H-M   'P 1'
#
loop_
_entity.id
_entity.type
_entity.pdbx_description
1 polymer ?
#
loop_
_entity_poly.entity_id
_entity_poly.type
_entity_poly.pdbx_seq_one_letter_code
_entity_poly.pdbx_strand_id
1 'polypeptide(L)'
;MKLRRTADLPPLQRGETVFRTSTILTLIPAFVATVIFLACVGVYTYVLTEGPLTWYGHLLFLWFIFWVGLFAWILNSTWNASRRPSNWLIRFAPGGGRMFVKFRSYLNDHFPEEDRVVLELSGGEVSWIRKVRERQRVRNLGDNGFANQYFTYLDFNLACREDELDELRSAIETERTRKPPVSDVSQLNHELFEARKAKAPASEIERLKQAIRRAKAQAKPGPRKSGVRFTDYPVRLTGENVLRLSWKGMTPRANAAIEFFRRCFPVEAESKLETDHTTAQPGKDLEDQILDLVEKGNEMEAIALVRGVYGYSLVQAKQFVEELRRP
;
A
#
# COMPACT_ATOMS: atom_id res chain seq x y z
N MET A 1 -2.86 10.87 24.08
CA MET A 1 -2.60 10.71 22.63
C MET A 1 -3.67 11.45 21.80
N LYS A 2 -3.41 11.89 20.55
CA LYS A 2 -4.44 12.60 19.73
C LYS A 2 -4.50 12.17 18.28
N LEU A 3 -5.71 11.91 17.78
CA LEU A 3 -5.98 11.71 16.36
C LEU A 3 -6.22 13.04 15.65
N ARG A 4 -5.44 13.31 14.60
CA ARG A 4 -5.43 14.55 13.82
C ARG A 4 -5.81 14.30 12.38
N ARG A 5 -6.43 15.31 11.76
CA ARG A 5 -6.59 15.34 10.30
C ARG A 5 -5.26 15.68 9.65
N THR A 6 -5.05 15.21 8.42
CA THR A 6 -3.82 15.53 7.68
C THR A 6 -3.77 17.03 7.37
N ALA A 7 -4.91 17.65 7.06
CA ALA A 7 -5.03 19.08 6.78
C ALA A 7 -4.74 19.99 7.99
N ASP A 8 -4.96 19.50 9.22
CA ASP A 8 -4.79 20.28 10.46
C ASP A 8 -3.35 20.28 10.97
N LEU A 9 -2.44 19.58 10.29
CA LEU A 9 -1.05 19.50 10.72
C LEU A 9 -0.31 20.81 10.48
N PRO A 10 0.58 21.21 11.41
CA PRO A 10 1.42 22.37 11.17
C PRO A 10 2.29 22.14 9.93
N PRO A 11 2.57 23.21 9.17
CA PRO A 11 3.50 23.14 8.05
C PRO A 11 4.86 22.65 8.55
N LEU A 12 5.60 21.99 7.67
CA LEU A 12 6.94 21.46 7.97
C LEU A 12 7.85 22.58 8.47
N GLN A 13 8.25 22.52 9.75
CA GLN A 13 9.18 23.48 10.33
C GLN A 13 10.64 23.11 10.02
N ARG A 14 11.53 24.11 10.03
CA ARG A 14 12.98 23.88 9.90
C ARG A 14 13.47 23.03 11.08
N GLY A 15 14.13 21.90 10.78
CA GLY A 15 14.65 20.97 11.79
C GLY A 15 13.74 19.77 12.08
N GLU A 16 12.53 19.71 11.50
CA GLU A 16 11.73 18.49 11.55
C GLU A 16 12.39 17.38 10.72
N THR A 17 12.43 16.18 11.28
CA THR A 17 12.90 14.98 10.57
C THR A 17 11.70 14.26 9.99
N VAL A 18 11.70 14.04 8.68
CA VAL A 18 10.60 13.39 7.95
C VAL A 18 11.09 12.07 7.38
N PHE A 19 10.39 10.99 7.75
CA PHE A 19 10.63 9.65 7.23
C PHE A 19 9.68 9.39 6.07
N ARG A 20 10.25 9.14 4.88
CA ARG A 20 9.50 9.03 3.62
C ARG A 20 9.78 7.71 2.93
N THR A 21 8.86 7.24 2.09
CA THR A 21 9.17 6.13 1.21
C THR A 21 10.16 6.57 0.14
N SER A 22 11.22 5.79 -0.01
CA SER A 22 12.31 6.04 -0.95
C SER A 22 11.83 5.95 -2.39
N THR A 23 12.17 6.97 -3.16
CA THR A 23 11.92 7.01 -4.60
C THR A 23 13.01 6.26 -5.39
N ILE A 24 14.15 5.95 -4.78
CA ILE A 24 15.27 5.30 -5.47
C ILE A 24 14.90 3.88 -5.91
N LEU A 25 14.12 3.16 -5.11
CA LEU A 25 13.65 1.82 -5.44
C LEU A 25 12.76 1.79 -6.69
N THR A 26 12.06 2.90 -7.00
CA THR A 26 11.26 3.00 -8.24
C THR A 26 12.11 3.42 -9.45
N LEU A 27 13.31 3.98 -9.25
CA LEU A 27 14.23 4.34 -10.34
C LEU A 27 15.01 3.16 -10.91
N ILE A 28 15.35 2.14 -10.09
CA ILE A 28 16.18 1.03 -10.56
C ILE A 28 15.56 0.31 -11.77
N PRO A 29 14.27 -0.09 -11.76
CA PRO A 29 13.65 -0.69 -12.93
C PRO A 29 13.59 0.26 -14.13
N ALA A 30 13.33 1.56 -13.89
CA ALA A 30 13.29 2.58 -14.94
C ALA A 30 14.66 2.73 -15.63
N PHE A 31 15.73 2.76 -14.83
CA PHE A 31 17.10 2.84 -15.33
C PHE A 31 17.47 1.60 -16.14
N VAL A 32 17.20 0.39 -15.63
CA VAL A 32 17.45 -0.86 -16.35
C VAL A 32 16.66 -0.89 -17.66
N ALA A 33 15.37 -0.54 -17.65
CA ALA A 33 14.56 -0.46 -18.87
C ALA A 33 15.11 0.54 -19.88
N THR A 34 15.62 1.68 -19.41
CA THR A 34 16.25 2.72 -20.26
C THR A 34 17.53 2.19 -20.91
N VAL A 35 18.40 1.50 -20.16
CA VAL A 35 19.64 0.92 -20.69
C VAL A 35 19.32 -0.15 -21.76
N ILE A 36 18.38 -1.05 -21.48
CA ILE A 36 17.96 -2.06 -22.46
C ILE A 36 17.39 -1.39 -23.70
N PHE A 37 16.57 -0.34 -23.53
CA PHE A 37 16.03 0.41 -24.66
C PHE A 37 17.11 1.04 -25.54
N LEU A 38 18.10 1.71 -24.95
CA LEU A 38 19.21 2.29 -25.70
C LEU A 38 20.03 1.22 -26.43
N ALA A 39 20.24 0.05 -25.82
CA ALA A 39 20.92 -1.06 -26.48
C ALA A 39 20.13 -1.60 -27.69
N CYS A 40 18.80 -1.76 -27.55
CA CYS A 40 17.94 -2.19 -28.66
C CYS A 40 17.91 -1.18 -29.80
N VAL A 41 17.86 0.12 -29.49
CA VAL A 41 17.94 1.20 -30.50
C VAL A 41 19.31 1.18 -31.20
N GLY A 42 20.40 0.98 -30.45
CA GLY A 42 21.74 0.84 -31.01
C GLY A 42 21.88 -0.33 -31.98
N VAL A 43 21.37 -1.51 -31.61
CA VAL A 43 21.35 -2.69 -32.50
C VAL A 43 20.48 -2.43 -33.73
N TYR A 44 19.28 -1.88 -33.55
CA TYR A 44 18.38 -1.58 -34.65
C TYR A 44 19.00 -0.59 -35.67
N THR A 45 19.64 0.47 -35.18
CA THR A 45 20.32 1.45 -36.02
C THR A 45 21.55 0.85 -36.73
N TYR A 46 22.35 0.04 -36.05
CA TYR A 46 23.48 -0.67 -36.66
C TYR A 46 23.04 -1.63 -37.78
N VAL A 47 21.98 -2.43 -37.55
CA VAL A 47 21.48 -3.35 -38.59
C VAL A 47 20.92 -2.58 -39.80
N LEU A 48 20.25 -1.44 -39.58
CA LEU A 48 19.79 -0.58 -40.68
C LEU A 48 20.93 -0.01 -41.52
N THR A 49 22.13 0.20 -40.94
CA THR A 49 23.30 0.66 -41.69
C THR A 49 23.97 -0.43 -42.51
N GLU A 50 23.86 -1.70 -42.11
CA GLU A 50 24.52 -2.82 -42.82
C GLU A 50 23.61 -3.55 -43.83
N GLY A 51 22.29 -3.34 -43.81
CA GLY A 51 21.41 -3.91 -44.81
C GLY A 51 19.92 -3.63 -44.61
N PRO A 52 19.07 -4.01 -45.60
CA PRO A 52 17.62 -3.82 -45.50
C PRO A 52 17.05 -4.74 -44.42
N LEU A 53 16.48 -4.12 -43.39
CA LEU A 53 15.78 -4.82 -42.34
C LEU A 53 14.52 -5.47 -42.92
N THR A 54 14.26 -6.73 -42.57
CA THR A 54 12.99 -7.36 -42.93
C THR A 54 11.85 -6.67 -42.20
N TRP A 55 10.64 -6.74 -42.77
CA TRP A 55 9.45 -6.17 -42.13
C TRP A 55 9.20 -6.72 -40.71
N TYR A 56 9.59 -7.97 -40.45
CA TYR A 56 9.57 -8.57 -39.11
C TYR A 56 10.47 -7.83 -38.10
N GLY A 57 11.65 -7.36 -38.53
CA GLY A 57 12.56 -6.59 -37.68
C GLY A 57 11.94 -5.26 -37.24
N HIS A 58 11.23 -4.58 -38.14
CA HIS A 58 10.49 -3.36 -37.80
C HIS A 58 9.36 -3.63 -36.79
N LEU A 59 8.62 -4.73 -36.95
CA LEU A 59 7.56 -5.10 -36.02
C LEU A 59 8.08 -5.44 -34.62
N LEU A 60 9.17 -6.20 -34.53
CA LEU A 60 9.81 -6.51 -33.25
C LEU A 60 10.28 -5.22 -32.54
N PHE A 61 10.84 -4.27 -33.28
CA PHE A 61 11.26 -2.99 -32.74
C PHE A 61 10.07 -2.16 -32.23
N LEU A 62 8.98 -2.06 -33.00
CA LEU A 62 7.76 -1.37 -32.57
C LEU A 62 7.12 -2.03 -31.35
N TRP A 63 7.08 -3.36 -31.31
CA TRP A 63 6.61 -4.12 -30.15
C TRP A 63 7.45 -3.81 -28.91
N PHE A 64 8.78 -3.73 -29.06
CA PHE A 64 9.67 -3.38 -27.97
C PHE A 64 9.49 -1.93 -27.48
N ILE A 65 9.40 -0.95 -28.40
CA ILE A 65 9.07 0.45 -28.06
C ILE A 65 7.77 0.53 -27.28
N PHE A 66 6.74 -0.20 -27.71
CA PHE A 66 5.45 -0.23 -27.03
C PHE A 66 5.59 -0.66 -25.57
N TRP A 67 6.30 -1.75 -25.29
CA TRP A 67 6.50 -2.22 -23.92
C TRP A 67 7.33 -1.25 -23.08
N VAL A 68 8.41 -0.69 -23.62
CA VAL A 68 9.21 0.31 -22.90
C VAL A 68 8.38 1.55 -22.60
N GLY A 69 7.60 2.05 -23.56
CA GLY A 69 6.69 3.17 -23.35
C GLY A 69 5.64 2.88 -22.28
N LEU A 70 5.05 1.68 -22.29
CA LEU A 70 4.09 1.23 -21.29
C LEU A 70 4.70 1.18 -19.89
N PHE A 71 5.90 0.58 -19.74
CA PHE A 71 6.60 0.53 -18.46
C PHE A 71 7.02 1.92 -17.96
N ALA A 72 7.55 2.77 -18.84
CA ALA A 72 7.89 4.15 -18.50
C ALA A 72 6.66 4.94 -18.01
N TRP A 73 5.50 4.74 -18.66
CA TRP A 73 4.25 5.36 -18.23
C TRP A 73 3.80 4.89 -16.84
N ILE A 74 3.86 3.58 -16.56
CA ILE A 74 3.53 3.00 -15.25
C ILE A 74 4.48 3.53 -14.16
N LEU A 75 5.79 3.56 -14.44
CA LEU A 75 6.81 4.02 -13.49
C LEU A 75 6.74 5.54 -13.25
N ASN A 76 6.40 6.33 -14.27
CA ASN A 76 6.18 7.76 -14.11
C ASN A 76 4.99 8.05 -13.16
N SER A 77 3.94 7.23 -13.21
CA SER A 77 2.80 7.36 -12.30
C SER A 77 3.20 7.14 -10.84
N THR A 78 3.94 6.07 -10.54
CA THR A 78 4.40 5.77 -9.17
C THR A 78 5.45 6.77 -8.69
N TRP A 79 6.35 7.20 -9.58
CA TRP A 79 7.33 8.25 -9.32
C TRP A 79 6.64 9.57 -8.93
N ASN A 80 5.65 10.01 -9.71
CA ASN A 80 4.92 11.24 -9.40
C ASN A 80 4.12 11.14 -8.11
N ALA A 81 3.57 9.96 -7.77
CA ALA A 81 2.94 9.73 -6.47
C ALA A 81 3.95 9.85 -5.31
N SER A 82 5.16 9.31 -5.47
CA SER A 82 6.21 9.34 -4.45
C SER A 82 6.79 10.74 -4.18
N ARG A 83 6.67 11.69 -5.12
CA ARG A 83 7.15 13.07 -4.94
C ARG A 83 6.13 14.00 -4.28
N ARG A 84 4.93 13.50 -3.98
CA ARG A 84 3.89 14.32 -3.36
C ARG A 84 4.29 14.70 -1.93
N PRO A 85 3.90 15.90 -1.45
CA PRO A 85 4.11 16.31 -0.07
C PRO A 85 3.50 15.36 0.97
N SER A 86 2.52 14.54 0.55
CA SER A 86 1.86 13.53 1.38
C SER A 86 2.64 12.22 1.55
N ASN A 87 3.79 12.05 0.86
CA ASN A 87 4.70 10.92 1.04
C ASN A 87 5.57 11.11 2.28
N TRP A 88 4.99 10.84 3.43
CA TRP A 88 5.68 10.68 4.71
C TRP A 88 4.91 9.69 5.57
N LEU A 89 5.64 8.91 6.37
CA LEU A 89 5.04 8.00 7.35
C LEU A 89 5.17 8.55 8.76
N ILE A 90 6.36 9.05 9.10
CA ILE A 90 6.64 9.68 10.38
C ILE A 90 7.15 11.10 10.16
N ARG A 91 6.65 12.06 10.94
CA ARG A 91 7.28 13.37 11.15
C ARG A 91 7.66 13.49 12.62
N PHE A 92 8.89 13.92 12.89
CA PHE A 92 9.35 14.17 14.25
C PHE A 92 9.77 15.63 14.40
N ALA A 93 9.14 16.32 15.35
CA ALA A 93 9.41 17.70 15.69
C ALA A 93 10.23 17.77 17.00
N PRO A 94 11.57 17.96 16.92
CA PRO A 94 12.45 17.88 18.08
C PRO A 94 12.17 18.98 19.12
N GLY A 95 11.73 20.17 18.69
CA GLY A 95 11.46 21.31 19.58
C GLY A 95 10.28 21.13 20.53
N GLY A 96 9.43 20.11 20.31
CA GLY A 96 8.30 19.80 21.20
C GLY A 96 8.21 18.33 21.59
N GLY A 97 9.19 17.50 21.21
CA GLY A 97 9.15 16.05 21.41
C GLY A 97 7.90 15.40 20.79
N ARG A 98 7.33 15.98 19.73
CA ARG A 98 6.10 15.48 19.11
C ARG A 98 6.42 14.64 17.89
N MET A 99 5.78 13.49 17.80
CA MET A 99 5.87 12.56 16.70
C MET A 99 4.49 12.42 16.05
N PHE A 100 4.45 12.53 14.73
CA PHE A 100 3.24 12.30 13.95
C PHE A 100 3.42 11.04 13.13
N VAL A 101 2.52 10.06 13.30
CA VAL A 101 2.51 8.80 12.56
C VAL A 101 1.27 8.75 11.68
N LYS A 102 1.44 8.51 10.39
CA LYS A 102 0.32 8.43 9.43
C LYS A 102 -0.09 6.98 9.21
N PHE A 103 -1.38 6.68 9.26
CA PHE A 103 -1.90 5.32 9.02
C PHE A 103 -1.89 4.91 7.54
N ARG A 104 -1.89 5.91 6.64
CA ARG A 104 -1.96 5.72 5.19
C ARG A 104 -0.59 5.84 4.53
N SER A 105 -0.27 4.89 3.67
CA SER A 105 0.83 5.01 2.72
C SER A 105 0.58 6.08 1.66
N TYR A 106 1.63 6.53 0.97
CA TYR A 106 1.51 7.46 -0.17
C TYR A 106 0.74 6.85 -1.35
N LEU A 107 0.60 5.51 -1.39
CA LEU A 107 -0.22 4.79 -2.37
C LEU A 107 -1.73 5.01 -2.18
N ASN A 108 -2.16 5.43 -0.98
CA ASN A 108 -3.55 5.73 -0.66
C ASN A 108 -3.91 7.19 -0.98
N ASP A 109 -3.33 7.75 -2.04
CA ASP A 109 -3.45 9.16 -2.46
C ASP A 109 -4.85 9.60 -2.88
N HIS A 110 -5.77 8.65 -2.99
CA HIS A 110 -7.12 8.83 -3.49
C HIS A 110 -8.14 9.04 -2.36
N PHE A 111 -7.73 8.83 -1.10
CA PHE A 111 -8.56 9.16 0.04
C PHE A 111 -8.45 10.66 0.38
N PRO A 112 -9.53 11.28 0.91
CA PRO A 112 -9.52 12.70 1.25
C PRO A 112 -8.57 13.02 2.42
N GLU A 113 -7.98 14.22 2.40
CA GLU A 113 -7.03 14.66 3.44
C GLU A 113 -7.71 15.17 4.72
N GLU A 114 -9.02 15.34 4.69
CA GLU A 114 -9.87 15.76 5.82
C GLU A 114 -10.06 14.64 6.87
N ASP A 115 -9.62 13.43 6.55
CA ASP A 115 -9.75 12.28 7.44
C ASP A 115 -8.74 12.32 8.60
N ARG A 116 -9.19 11.84 9.77
CA ARG A 116 -8.35 11.68 10.98
C ARG A 116 -7.48 10.43 10.87
N VAL A 117 -6.35 10.55 10.17
CA VAL A 117 -5.44 9.42 9.88
C VAL A 117 -4.03 9.63 10.38
N VAL A 118 -3.82 10.65 11.21
CA VAL A 118 -2.52 10.97 11.77
C VAL A 118 -2.60 10.88 13.28
N LEU A 119 -1.74 10.04 13.85
CA LEU A 119 -1.55 9.92 15.28
C LEU A 119 -0.49 10.92 15.75
N GLU A 120 -0.85 11.83 16.62
CA GLU A 120 0.10 12.68 17.36
C GLU A 120 0.46 11.97 18.68
N LEU A 121 1.74 11.67 18.82
CA LEU A 121 2.38 11.09 19.99
C LEU A 121 3.32 12.12 20.61
N SER A 122 3.24 12.27 21.91
CA SER A 122 4.18 13.06 22.72
C SER A 122 5.35 12.19 23.18
N GLY A 123 6.50 12.80 23.44
CA GLY A 123 7.72 12.07 23.82
C GLY A 123 7.54 11.13 25.02
N GLY A 124 6.71 11.51 25.99
CA GLY A 124 6.42 10.69 27.18
C GLY A 124 5.41 9.55 26.96
N GLU A 125 4.73 9.52 25.81
CA GLU A 125 3.74 8.47 25.49
C GLU A 125 4.40 7.23 24.86
N VAL A 126 5.70 7.29 24.55
CA VAL A 126 6.47 6.19 23.97
C VAL A 126 7.43 5.62 25.00
N SER A 127 7.16 4.42 25.48
CA SER A 127 7.98 3.70 26.46
C SER A 127 9.32 3.26 25.88
N TRP A 128 9.28 2.63 24.70
CA TRP A 128 10.46 2.14 24.02
C TRP A 128 10.21 1.98 22.52
N ILE A 129 11.30 1.88 21.78
CA ILE A 129 11.29 1.59 20.34
C ILE A 129 12.15 0.36 20.06
N ARG A 130 11.67 -0.52 19.19
CA ARG A 130 12.36 -1.76 18.84
C ARG A 130 12.36 -1.97 17.32
N LYS A 131 13.48 -2.50 16.81
CA LYS A 131 13.50 -3.07 15.46
C LYS A 131 12.95 -4.48 15.48
N VAL A 132 12.08 -4.81 14.55
CA VAL A 132 11.66 -6.19 14.33
C VAL A 132 11.98 -6.61 12.92
N ARG A 133 12.65 -7.75 12.76
CA ARG A 133 12.78 -8.43 11.48
C ARG A 133 11.92 -9.67 11.51
N GLU A 134 10.95 -9.74 10.62
CA GLU A 134 10.09 -10.91 10.47
C GLU A 134 10.48 -11.64 9.19
N ARG A 135 10.75 -12.94 9.30
CA ARG A 135 10.89 -13.83 8.17
C ARG A 135 9.60 -14.64 8.08
N GLN A 136 8.88 -14.49 6.99
CA GLN A 136 7.70 -15.30 6.68
C GLN A 136 8.04 -16.31 5.61
N ARG A 137 7.74 -17.59 5.85
CA ARG A 137 7.85 -18.62 4.84
C ARG A 137 6.46 -18.86 4.25
N VAL A 138 6.28 -18.47 2.99
CA VAL A 138 4.99 -18.55 2.29
C VAL A 138 5.09 -19.57 1.16
N ARG A 139 4.01 -20.32 0.92
CA ARG A 139 3.93 -21.25 -0.23
C ARG A 139 3.75 -20.46 -1.52
N ASN A 140 4.52 -20.80 -2.55
CA ASN A 140 4.38 -20.13 -3.84
C ASN A 140 3.03 -20.43 -4.48
N LEU A 141 2.40 -19.40 -5.04
CA LEU A 141 1.15 -19.57 -5.77
C LEU A 141 1.46 -20.20 -7.15
N GLY A 142 1.20 -21.50 -7.29
CA GLY A 142 1.36 -22.23 -8.56
C GLY A 142 2.59 -23.12 -8.67
N ASP A 143 3.45 -23.16 -7.65
CA ASP A 143 4.59 -24.09 -7.58
C ASP A 143 4.63 -24.75 -6.19
N ASN A 144 5.14 -25.98 -6.11
CA ASN A 144 5.29 -26.70 -4.83
C ASN A 144 6.44 -26.16 -3.96
N GLY A 145 7.13 -25.12 -4.42
CA GLY A 145 8.19 -24.44 -3.69
C GLY A 145 7.70 -23.48 -2.61
N PHE A 146 8.62 -23.10 -1.72
CA PHE A 146 8.42 -22.11 -0.66
C PHE A 146 9.27 -20.87 -0.94
N ALA A 147 8.71 -19.68 -0.71
CA ALA A 147 9.43 -18.43 -0.74
C ALA A 147 9.58 -17.85 0.67
N ASN A 148 10.77 -17.36 0.98
CA ASN A 148 11.00 -16.56 2.18
C ASN A 148 10.74 -15.09 1.84
N GLN A 149 9.80 -14.48 2.55
CA GLN A 149 9.56 -13.05 2.54
C GLN A 149 10.17 -12.44 3.81
N TYR A 150 10.91 -11.35 3.65
CA TYR A 150 11.51 -10.64 4.77
C TYR A 150 10.83 -9.29 4.96
N PHE A 151 10.34 -9.04 6.16
CA PHE A 151 9.74 -7.79 6.57
C PHE A 151 10.59 -7.15 7.66
N THR A 152 10.64 -5.82 7.63
CA THR A 152 11.27 -5.03 8.69
C THR A 152 10.24 -4.07 9.22
N TYR A 153 10.07 -4.08 10.53
CA TYR A 153 9.16 -3.20 11.25
C TYR A 153 9.90 -2.38 12.30
N LEU A 154 9.29 -1.26 12.67
CA LEU A 154 9.59 -0.54 13.89
C LEU A 154 8.39 -0.66 14.82
N ASP A 155 8.64 -1.21 15.99
CA ASP A 155 7.66 -1.37 17.06
C ASP A 155 7.85 -0.24 18.06
N PHE A 156 6.76 0.45 18.40
CA PHE A 156 6.70 1.51 19.39
C PHE A 156 5.76 1.07 20.49
N ASN A 157 6.27 0.87 21.70
CA ASN A 157 5.43 0.57 22.84
C ASN A 157 4.86 1.86 23.42
N LEU A 158 3.54 1.94 23.52
CA LEU A 158 2.82 3.11 23.96
C LEU A 158 2.51 3.00 25.47
N ALA A 159 2.90 4.02 26.25
CA ALA A 159 2.50 4.18 27.65
C ALA A 159 1.20 4.97 27.79
N CYS A 160 0.20 4.64 26.96
CA CYS A 160 -1.08 5.32 26.96
C CYS A 160 -2.09 4.61 27.87
N ARG A 161 -3.19 5.29 28.17
CA ARG A 161 -4.32 4.71 28.88
C ARG A 161 -5.09 3.78 27.94
N GLU A 162 -5.74 2.75 28.50
CA GLU A 162 -6.47 1.73 27.73
C GLU A 162 -7.58 2.32 26.85
N ASP A 163 -8.29 3.34 27.34
CA ASP A 163 -9.34 4.05 26.60
C ASP A 163 -8.81 4.74 25.33
N GLU A 164 -7.62 5.34 25.39
CA GLU A 164 -6.99 5.94 24.22
C GLU A 164 -6.48 4.88 23.22
N LEU A 165 -6.04 3.73 23.72
CA LEU A 165 -5.57 2.61 22.89
C LEU A 165 -6.73 1.96 22.13
N ASP A 166 -7.89 1.80 22.76
CA ASP A 166 -9.09 1.30 22.10
C ASP A 166 -9.61 2.27 21.03
N GLU A 167 -9.57 3.58 21.28
CA GLU A 167 -9.88 4.58 20.26
C GLU A 167 -8.93 4.44 19.05
N LEU A 168 -7.64 4.25 19.29
CA LEU A 168 -6.65 4.03 18.24
C LEU A 168 -6.88 2.74 17.46
N ARG A 169 -7.15 1.63 18.16
CA ARG A 169 -7.44 0.32 17.55
C ARG A 169 -8.66 0.43 16.63
N SER A 170 -9.74 1.04 17.13
CA SER A 170 -10.96 1.30 16.35
C SER A 170 -10.70 2.18 15.14
N ALA A 171 -9.88 3.25 15.30
CA ALA A 171 -9.53 4.14 14.19
C ALA A 171 -8.71 3.43 13.10
N ILE A 172 -7.73 2.59 13.49
CA ILE A 172 -6.93 1.81 12.55
C ILE A 172 -7.83 0.81 11.80
N GLU A 173 -8.70 0.07 12.50
CA GLU A 173 -9.55 -0.94 11.86
C GLU A 173 -10.62 -0.30 10.96
N THR A 174 -11.21 0.82 11.39
CA THR A 174 -12.13 1.62 10.56
C THR A 174 -11.44 2.09 9.29
N GLU A 175 -10.19 2.52 9.38
CA GLU A 175 -9.43 2.97 8.22
C GLU A 175 -9.07 1.81 7.29
N ARG A 176 -8.71 0.65 7.83
CA ARG A 176 -8.40 -0.57 7.05
C ARG A 176 -9.59 -1.15 6.32
N THR A 177 -10.77 -1.14 6.95
CA THR A 177 -12.04 -1.60 6.35
C THR A 177 -12.61 -0.58 5.37
N ARG A 178 -12.09 0.65 5.36
CA ARG A 178 -12.62 1.73 4.54
C ARG A 178 -12.46 1.41 3.06
N LYS A 179 -13.60 1.40 2.38
CA LYS A 179 -13.62 1.32 0.91
C LYS A 179 -13.15 2.65 0.34
N PRO A 180 -12.38 2.61 -0.76
CA PRO A 180 -11.94 3.83 -1.40
C PRO A 180 -13.16 4.63 -1.88
N PRO A 181 -13.12 5.98 -1.84
CA PRO A 181 -14.22 6.78 -2.33
C PRO A 181 -14.55 6.38 -3.78
N VAL A 182 -15.83 6.08 -4.00
CA VAL A 182 -16.38 5.81 -5.33
C VAL A 182 -16.44 7.15 -6.04
N SER A 183 -15.85 7.25 -7.22
CA SER A 183 -15.95 8.50 -7.98
C SER A 183 -17.40 8.77 -8.36
N ASP A 184 -17.81 10.04 -8.44
CA ASP A 184 -19.15 10.45 -8.89
C ASP A 184 -19.50 9.79 -10.23
N VAL A 185 -18.52 9.69 -11.13
CA VAL A 185 -18.66 8.99 -12.42
C VAL A 185 -18.98 7.51 -12.24
N SER A 186 -18.35 6.83 -11.27
CA SER A 186 -18.60 5.42 -11.00
C SER A 186 -19.97 5.21 -10.34
N GLN A 187 -20.41 6.10 -9.45
CA GLN A 187 -21.76 6.06 -8.88
C GLN A 187 -22.81 6.24 -9.97
N LEU A 188 -22.67 7.28 -10.80
CA LEU A 188 -23.58 7.54 -11.92
C LEU A 188 -23.58 6.40 -12.96
N ASN A 189 -22.44 5.73 -13.20
CA ASN A 189 -22.39 4.55 -14.06
C ASN A 189 -23.15 3.37 -13.45
N HIS A 190 -23.08 3.19 -12.12
CA HIS A 190 -23.84 2.15 -11.42
C HIS A 190 -25.34 2.44 -11.46
N GLU A 191 -25.75 3.69 -11.21
CA GLU A 191 -27.14 4.13 -11.37
C GLU A 191 -27.63 3.93 -12.80
N LEU A 192 -26.83 4.27 -13.81
CA LEU A 192 -27.15 4.03 -15.22
C LEU A 192 -27.33 2.53 -15.51
N PHE A 193 -26.52 1.67 -14.88
CA PHE A 193 -26.64 0.22 -15.00
C PHE A 193 -27.94 -0.29 -14.36
N GLU A 194 -28.25 0.11 -13.13
CA GLU A 194 -29.48 -0.28 -12.44
C GLU A 194 -30.72 0.25 -13.17
N ALA A 195 -30.70 1.50 -13.67
CA ALA A 195 -31.77 2.07 -14.48
C ALA A 195 -32.02 1.26 -15.77
N ARG A 196 -30.96 0.82 -16.45
CA ARG A 196 -31.08 -0.04 -17.64
C ARG A 196 -31.65 -1.41 -17.31
N LYS A 197 -31.19 -2.01 -16.21
CA LYS A 197 -31.67 -3.30 -15.71
C LYS A 197 -33.16 -3.22 -15.34
N ALA A 198 -33.59 -2.11 -14.74
CA ALA A 198 -34.98 -1.82 -14.41
C ALA A 198 -35.84 -1.38 -15.60
N LYS A 199 -35.27 -1.26 -16.82
CA LYS A 199 -35.94 -0.73 -18.02
C LYS A 199 -36.57 0.66 -17.81
N ALA A 200 -35.86 1.53 -17.10
CA ALA A 200 -36.24 2.92 -16.88
C ALA A 200 -36.52 3.67 -18.20
N PRO A 201 -37.36 4.73 -18.19
CA PRO A 201 -37.68 5.52 -19.37
C PRO A 201 -36.43 6.14 -20.02
N ALA A 202 -36.44 6.29 -21.35
CA ALA A 202 -35.30 6.78 -22.12
C ALA A 202 -34.80 8.17 -21.68
N SER A 203 -35.70 9.03 -21.18
CA SER A 203 -35.37 10.36 -20.66
C SER A 203 -34.50 10.30 -19.39
N GLU A 204 -34.70 9.32 -18.53
CA GLU A 204 -33.90 9.11 -17.31
C GLU A 204 -32.50 8.59 -17.67
N ILE A 205 -32.44 7.64 -18.59
CA ILE A 205 -31.17 7.11 -19.13
C ILE A 205 -30.34 8.24 -19.76
N GLU A 206 -30.95 9.14 -20.53
CA GLU A 206 -30.25 10.28 -21.12
C GLU A 206 -29.81 11.33 -20.08
N ARG A 207 -30.62 11.57 -19.04
CA ARG A 207 -30.22 12.43 -17.90
C ARG A 207 -28.97 11.89 -17.21
N LEU A 208 -28.94 10.59 -16.91
CA LEU A 208 -27.78 9.94 -16.29
C LEU A 208 -26.54 9.99 -17.21
N LYS A 209 -26.70 9.73 -18.51
CA LYS A 209 -25.59 9.89 -19.47
C LYS A 209 -25.06 11.33 -19.52
N GLN A 210 -25.94 12.33 -19.48
CA GLN A 210 -25.55 13.74 -19.48
C GLN A 210 -24.83 14.11 -18.17
N ALA A 211 -25.31 13.64 -17.03
CA ALA A 211 -24.64 13.79 -15.74
C ALA A 211 -23.24 13.16 -15.76
N ILE A 212 -23.09 11.95 -16.31
CA ILE A 212 -21.78 11.28 -16.47
C ILE A 212 -20.85 12.13 -17.34
N ARG A 213 -21.33 12.69 -18.46
CA ARG A 213 -20.52 13.57 -19.33
C ARG A 213 -20.07 14.82 -18.60
N ARG A 214 -20.95 15.46 -17.82
CA ARG A 214 -20.63 16.65 -17.01
C ARG A 214 -19.62 16.29 -15.92
N ALA A 215 -19.84 15.22 -15.16
CA ALA A 215 -18.93 14.74 -14.14
C ALA A 215 -17.56 14.37 -14.71
N LYS A 216 -17.50 13.76 -15.90
CA LYS A 216 -16.23 13.49 -16.61
C LYS A 216 -15.52 14.76 -17.08
N ALA A 217 -16.26 15.81 -17.45
CA ALA A 217 -15.70 17.10 -17.86
C ALA A 217 -15.21 17.94 -16.67
N GLN A 218 -15.90 17.84 -15.53
CA GLN A 218 -15.54 18.52 -14.27
C GLN A 218 -14.43 17.78 -13.51
N ALA A 219 -14.37 16.45 -13.64
CA ALA A 219 -13.25 15.68 -13.13
C ALA A 219 -11.99 16.21 -13.80
N LYS A 220 -11.10 16.83 -13.01
CA LYS A 220 -9.75 17.19 -13.45
C LYS A 220 -9.14 15.96 -14.15
N PRO A 221 -8.35 16.14 -15.22
CA PRO A 221 -7.67 15.04 -15.91
C PRO A 221 -6.57 14.47 -14.99
N GLY A 222 -6.97 13.82 -13.91
CA GLY A 222 -6.15 12.91 -13.16
C GLY A 222 -6.00 11.62 -13.96
N PRO A 223 -4.89 10.90 -13.79
CA PRO A 223 -4.69 9.62 -14.47
C PRO A 223 -5.89 8.71 -14.17
N ARG A 224 -6.50 8.14 -15.22
CA ARG A 224 -7.59 7.17 -15.11
C ARG A 224 -7.10 5.99 -14.24
N LYS A 225 -7.59 5.89 -13.00
CA LYS A 225 -7.22 4.84 -12.05
C LYS A 225 -8.08 3.59 -12.27
N SER A 226 -7.77 2.83 -13.31
CA SER A 226 -8.35 1.51 -13.60
C SER A 226 -7.41 0.35 -13.23
N GLY A 227 -6.58 0.55 -12.20
CA GLY A 227 -5.80 -0.52 -11.60
C GLY A 227 -6.50 -1.04 -10.34
N VAL A 228 -6.26 -2.32 -10.00
CA VAL A 228 -6.51 -2.86 -8.66
C VAL A 228 -5.91 -1.88 -7.66
N ARG A 229 -6.76 -1.22 -6.86
CA ARG A 229 -6.32 -0.25 -5.87
C ARG A 229 -5.73 -1.04 -4.71
N PHE A 230 -4.41 -1.18 -4.69
CA PHE A 230 -3.71 -1.73 -3.55
C PHE A 230 -3.80 -0.72 -2.40
N THR A 231 -4.60 -1.05 -1.39
CA THR A 231 -4.66 -0.28 -0.15
C THR A 231 -3.51 -0.74 0.74
N ASP A 232 -2.55 0.14 0.96
CA ASP A 232 -1.36 -0.15 1.78
C ASP A 232 -1.47 0.57 3.13
N TYR A 233 -1.61 -0.22 4.20
CA TYR A 233 -1.73 0.25 5.59
C TYR A 233 -0.48 -0.15 6.37
N PRO A 234 0.55 0.71 6.42
CA PRO A 234 1.83 0.38 7.03
C PRO A 234 1.79 0.34 8.55
N VAL A 235 0.71 0.76 9.21
CA VAL A 235 0.61 0.87 10.66
C VAL A 235 -0.41 -0.14 11.20
N ARG A 236 -0.04 -0.86 12.26
CA ARG A 236 -0.89 -1.82 12.96
C ARG A 236 -0.65 -1.75 14.46
N LEU A 237 -1.64 -2.09 15.25
CA LEU A 237 -1.47 -2.34 16.67
C LEU A 237 -1.28 -3.85 16.86
N THR A 238 -0.25 -4.26 17.59
CA THR A 238 0.09 -5.65 17.86
C THR A 238 0.19 -5.84 19.38
N GLY A 239 -0.42 -6.89 19.90
CA GLY A 239 -0.57 -7.06 21.35
C GLY A 239 -1.43 -5.95 21.99
N GLU A 240 -1.16 -5.66 23.26
CA GLU A 240 -1.92 -4.65 24.01
C GLU A 240 -1.50 -3.22 23.59
N ASN A 241 -0.20 -2.92 23.63
CA ASN A 241 0.28 -1.53 23.56
C ASN A 241 1.34 -1.25 22.47
N VAL A 242 1.60 -2.18 21.56
CA VAL A 242 2.70 -2.04 20.58
C VAL A 242 2.17 -1.57 19.22
N LEU A 243 2.51 -0.35 18.83
CA LEU A 243 2.28 0.16 17.50
C LEU A 243 3.40 -0.31 16.56
N ARG A 244 3.08 -1.20 15.65
CA ARG A 244 3.98 -1.77 14.64
C ARG A 244 3.86 -1.01 13.32
N LEU A 245 4.99 -0.51 12.82
CA LEU A 245 5.08 0.18 11.53
C LEU A 245 5.95 -0.59 10.55
N SER A 246 5.40 -0.88 9.37
CA SER A 246 6.13 -1.45 8.24
C SER A 246 7.16 -0.48 7.70
N TRP A 247 8.42 -0.90 7.71
CA TRP A 247 9.58 -0.10 7.30
C TRP A 247 10.12 -0.49 5.92
N LYS A 248 9.24 -0.96 5.03
CA LYS A 248 9.62 -1.38 3.68
C LYS A 248 9.91 -0.17 2.78
N GLY A 249 11.13 -0.10 2.25
CA GLY A 249 11.52 0.94 1.30
C GLY A 249 11.57 2.35 1.88
N MET A 250 11.62 2.51 3.21
CA MET A 250 11.68 3.83 3.86
C MET A 250 13.08 4.42 3.89
N THR A 251 13.13 5.75 3.87
CA THR A 251 14.32 6.58 4.03
C THR A 251 14.13 7.56 5.19
N PRO A 252 15.08 7.59 6.16
CA PRO A 252 16.24 6.70 6.30
C PRO A 252 15.90 5.22 6.55
N ARG A 253 16.89 4.34 6.33
CA ARG A 253 16.78 2.88 6.61
C ARG A 253 16.49 2.67 8.11
N ALA A 254 15.85 1.54 8.46
CA ALA A 254 15.42 1.24 9.84
C ALA A 254 16.52 1.44 10.90
N ASN A 255 17.76 1.01 10.62
CA ASN A 255 18.88 1.20 11.56
C ASN A 255 19.20 2.68 11.82
N ALA A 256 19.19 3.50 10.78
CA ALA A 256 19.44 4.93 10.90
C ALA A 256 18.25 5.66 11.56
N ALA A 257 17.02 5.19 11.34
CA ALA A 257 15.86 5.67 12.05
C ALA A 257 15.93 5.35 13.55
N ILE A 258 16.34 4.13 13.93
CA ILE A 258 16.54 3.76 15.33
C ILE A 258 17.66 4.58 15.97
N GLU A 259 18.76 4.79 15.27
CA GLU A 259 19.85 5.62 15.79
C GLU A 259 19.41 7.07 16.02
N PHE A 260 18.53 7.58 15.16
CA PHE A 260 17.88 8.86 15.37
C PHE A 260 16.98 8.84 16.62
N PHE A 261 16.12 7.83 16.75
CA PHE A 261 15.18 7.71 17.86
C PHE A 261 15.85 7.42 19.21
N ARG A 262 17.02 6.77 19.21
CA ARG A 262 17.83 6.50 20.42
C ARG A 262 18.16 7.75 21.22
N ARG A 263 18.17 8.92 20.58
CA ARG A 263 18.40 10.22 21.22
C ARG A 263 17.21 10.73 22.01
N CYS A 264 16.01 10.21 21.73
CA CYS A 264 14.75 10.72 22.28
C CYS A 264 14.00 9.65 23.08
N PHE A 265 14.22 8.37 22.79
CA PHE A 265 13.47 7.25 23.36
C PHE A 265 14.41 6.10 23.74
N PRO A 266 14.05 5.32 24.78
CA PRO A 266 14.71 4.05 25.06
C PRO A 266 14.61 3.10 23.86
N VAL A 267 15.74 2.50 23.48
CA VAL A 267 15.79 1.52 22.39
C VAL A 267 16.02 0.13 22.96
N GLU A 268 15.13 -0.79 22.63
CA GLU A 268 15.23 -2.18 23.03
C GLU A 268 15.98 -3.03 21.98
N ALA A 269 16.44 -4.22 22.38
CA ALA A 269 17.15 -5.13 21.51
C ALA A 269 16.30 -5.56 20.31
N GLU A 270 16.95 -5.70 19.13
CA GLU A 270 16.29 -6.16 17.91
C GLU A 270 15.64 -7.52 18.13
N SER A 271 14.36 -7.64 17.76
CA SER A 271 13.64 -8.92 17.76
C SER A 271 13.65 -9.54 16.37
N LYS A 272 13.89 -10.85 16.31
CA LYS A 272 13.76 -11.66 15.10
C LYS A 272 12.56 -12.57 15.27
N LEU A 273 11.56 -12.38 14.44
CA LEU A 273 10.38 -13.25 14.36
C LEU A 273 10.53 -14.13 13.14
N GLU A 274 10.26 -15.42 13.30
CA GLU A 274 10.17 -16.37 12.19
C GLU A 274 8.77 -16.96 12.24
N THR A 275 8.02 -16.77 11.15
CA THR A 275 6.66 -17.29 11.01
C THR A 275 6.67 -18.24 9.82
N ASP A 276 6.42 -19.52 10.11
CA ASP A 276 6.35 -20.55 9.08
C ASP A 276 4.88 -20.86 8.75
N HIS A 277 4.42 -20.43 7.58
CA HIS A 277 3.06 -20.70 7.08
C HIS A 277 2.99 -21.96 6.21
N THR A 278 4.00 -22.84 6.27
CA THR A 278 4.11 -23.99 5.35
C THR A 278 3.56 -25.31 5.88
N THR A 279 3.41 -25.44 7.21
CA THR A 279 3.00 -26.68 7.89
C THR A 279 1.58 -26.65 8.45
N ALA A 280 0.70 -25.81 7.89
CA ALA A 280 -0.67 -25.71 8.38
C ALA A 280 -1.46 -27.01 8.10
N GLN A 281 -1.62 -27.84 9.12
CA GLN A 281 -2.60 -28.93 9.13
C GLN A 281 -4.00 -28.33 9.36
N PRO A 282 -5.07 -28.91 8.77
CA PRO A 282 -6.43 -28.46 9.05
C PRO A 282 -6.73 -28.59 10.54
N GLY A 283 -6.99 -27.47 11.21
CA GLY A 283 -7.18 -27.37 12.65
C GLY A 283 -7.16 -25.92 13.15
N LYS A 284 -7.22 -25.73 14.48
CA LYS A 284 -7.26 -24.40 15.12
C LYS A 284 -6.07 -23.51 14.73
N ASP A 285 -4.89 -24.11 14.58
CA ASP A 285 -3.66 -23.40 14.17
C ASP A 285 -3.74 -22.83 12.75
N LEU A 286 -4.56 -23.40 11.86
CA LEU A 286 -4.77 -22.90 10.51
C LEU A 286 -5.72 -21.70 10.51
N GLU A 287 -6.78 -21.74 11.32
CA GLU A 287 -7.68 -20.60 11.51
C GLU A 287 -6.92 -19.42 12.10
N ASP A 288 -6.07 -19.64 13.11
CA ASP A 288 -5.21 -18.61 13.69
C ASP A 288 -4.22 -18.03 12.65
N GLN A 289 -3.67 -18.86 11.75
CA GLN A 289 -2.82 -18.40 10.66
C GLN A 289 -3.60 -17.60 9.59
N ILE A 290 -4.82 -18.02 9.27
CA ILE A 290 -5.70 -17.28 8.37
C ILE A 290 -6.04 -15.93 8.99
N LEU A 291 -6.34 -15.91 10.30
CA LEU A 291 -6.61 -14.70 11.05
C LEU A 291 -5.39 -13.78 11.04
N ASP A 292 -4.19 -14.30 11.32
CA ASP A 292 -2.93 -13.54 11.26
C ASP A 292 -2.68 -12.97 9.85
N LEU A 293 -2.93 -13.72 8.77
CA LEU A 293 -2.82 -13.20 7.40
C LEU A 293 -3.83 -12.09 7.11
N VAL A 294 -5.06 -12.21 7.61
CA VAL A 294 -6.12 -11.21 7.47
C VAL A 294 -5.82 -9.96 8.30
N GLU A 295 -5.38 -10.14 9.55
CA GLU A 295 -4.85 -9.11 10.43
C GLU A 295 -3.62 -8.44 9.82
N LYS A 296 -2.83 -9.18 9.05
CA LYS A 296 -1.72 -8.66 8.26
C LYS A 296 -2.13 -8.04 6.93
N GLY A 297 -3.42 -7.97 6.61
CA GLY A 297 -3.94 -7.35 5.38
C GLY A 297 -3.58 -8.12 4.10
N ASN A 298 -3.06 -9.35 4.23
CA ASN A 298 -2.73 -10.23 3.12
C ASN A 298 -3.94 -11.11 2.77
N GLU A 299 -5.09 -10.47 2.53
CA GLU A 299 -6.39 -11.17 2.32
C GLU A 299 -6.33 -12.17 1.15
N MET A 300 -5.61 -11.82 0.08
CA MET A 300 -5.43 -12.72 -1.06
C MET A 300 -4.61 -13.97 -0.72
N GLU A 301 -3.61 -13.85 0.17
CA GLU A 301 -2.84 -15.00 0.65
C GLU A 301 -3.67 -15.84 1.62
N ALA A 302 -4.46 -15.22 2.49
CA ALA A 302 -5.42 -15.92 3.36
C ALA A 302 -6.44 -16.73 2.53
N ILE A 303 -7.03 -16.11 1.51
CA ILE A 303 -7.93 -16.80 0.57
C ILE A 303 -7.20 -17.93 -0.16
N ALA A 304 -5.97 -17.69 -0.64
CA ALA A 304 -5.18 -18.72 -1.30
C ALA A 304 -4.86 -19.90 -0.38
N LEU A 305 -4.54 -19.63 0.89
CA LEU A 305 -4.27 -20.62 1.91
C LEU A 305 -5.52 -21.48 2.18
N VAL A 306 -6.68 -20.84 2.38
CA VAL A 306 -7.96 -21.52 2.55
C VAL A 306 -8.29 -22.41 1.36
N ARG A 307 -8.11 -21.92 0.13
CA ARG A 307 -8.33 -22.73 -1.08
C ARG A 307 -7.39 -23.92 -1.15
N GLY A 308 -6.12 -23.71 -0.80
CA GLY A 308 -5.09 -24.75 -0.86
C GLY A 308 -5.31 -25.87 0.16
N VAL A 309 -5.79 -25.54 1.36
CA VAL A 309 -5.96 -26.52 2.45
C VAL A 309 -7.35 -27.15 2.45
N TYR A 310 -8.41 -26.35 2.30
CA TYR A 310 -9.80 -26.84 2.35
C TYR A 310 -10.37 -27.21 0.97
N GLY A 311 -9.66 -26.94 -0.13
CA GLY A 311 -10.14 -27.21 -1.49
C GLY A 311 -11.30 -26.31 -1.93
N TYR A 312 -11.55 -25.20 -1.22
CA TYR A 312 -12.66 -24.30 -1.51
C TYR A 312 -12.52 -23.59 -2.87
N SER A 313 -13.67 -23.26 -3.48
CA SER A 313 -13.72 -22.33 -4.59
C SER A 313 -13.32 -20.92 -4.15
N LEU A 314 -12.96 -20.04 -5.10
CA LEU A 314 -12.56 -18.66 -4.78
C LEU A 314 -13.63 -17.90 -3.99
N VAL A 315 -14.91 -18.10 -4.33
CA VAL A 315 -16.03 -17.45 -3.66
C VAL A 315 -16.19 -17.99 -2.24
N GLN A 316 -16.14 -19.32 -2.06
CA GLN A 316 -16.24 -19.95 -0.75
C GLN A 316 -15.07 -19.59 0.17
N ALA A 317 -13.84 -19.58 -0.35
CA ALA A 317 -12.67 -19.19 0.43
C ALA A 317 -12.73 -17.72 0.84
N LYS A 318 -13.21 -16.84 -0.04
CA LYS A 318 -13.44 -15.44 0.31
C LYS A 318 -14.50 -15.30 1.40
N GLN A 319 -15.61 -16.01 1.26
CA GLN A 319 -16.70 -15.98 2.24
C GLN A 319 -16.23 -16.50 3.61
N PHE A 320 -15.46 -17.58 3.63
CA PHE A 320 -14.86 -18.14 4.84
C PHE A 320 -13.93 -17.14 5.55
N VAL A 321 -13.08 -16.45 4.79
CA VAL A 321 -12.20 -15.39 5.32
C VAL A 321 -13.00 -14.18 5.83
N GLU A 322 -14.09 -13.80 5.15
CA GLU A 322 -14.98 -12.72 5.59
C GLU A 322 -15.78 -13.11 6.86
N GLU A 323 -16.15 -14.38 7.02
CA GLU A 323 -16.82 -14.91 8.21
C GLU A 323 -15.89 -14.91 9.42
N LEU A 324 -14.64 -15.36 9.26
CA LEU A 324 -13.62 -15.29 10.33
C LEU A 324 -13.31 -13.86 10.81
N ARG A 325 -13.60 -12.86 9.97
CA ARG A 325 -13.40 -11.44 10.32
C ARG A 325 -14.55 -10.86 11.14
N ARG A 326 -15.74 -11.47 11.11
CA ARG A 326 -16.88 -11.01 11.90
C ARG A 326 -16.86 -11.77 13.24
N PRO A 327 -16.54 -11.10 14.37
CA PRO A 327 -16.56 -11.75 15.67
C PRO A 327 -17.96 -12.24 16.06
#